data_AF-A0A3P7DC31-F1
#
_entry.id   AF-A0A3P7DC31-F1
#
_cell.length_a   1.000
_cell.length_b   1.000
_cell.length_c   1.000
_cell.angle_alpha   90.00
_cell.angle_beta   90.00
_cell.angle_gamma   90.00
#
_symmetry.space_group_name_H-M   'P 1'
#
loop_
_entity.id
_entity.type
_entity.pdbx_description
1 polymer ?
#
loop_
_entity_poly.entity_id
_entity_poly.type
_entity_poly.pdbx_seq_one_letter_code
_entity_poly.pdbx_strand_id
1 'polypeptide(L)'
;MTDGLHRLHSKMASSSRRLKKELTDIQSSDSRTFCCVEFDENNLLHWTGLLVPDKEPYNKGAFKVAIDFPVEYPFKPPKITFLTKIYHPNVDEKGQVCLPIISPDNWKPATKTEQVMNALLGLITEPEPDHPLRADLAEEFTKDRKKFNKTAEDYTKKYAVKRPDVHCFPLSSGFSRVTCVIAEEAVHKCIQTVFGRHQMVDRGQSMTVLVTGGTGLVGRSIEKIIITEEARPDETWIFIGRKDCDLTDTEATRKLFMKYRPSHVIHLAAMVGGLFHNLHCNLQFFRENMQINDNVLMACNEFDVIKCISCLSTCVFPDKTTYPIDETMVHNGPPHSSNFGYSYAKRMIDVLNRGYAQEFGRKYTSVIPCNVFGPHDNYNLKDGHVIPALIHKTYIAKHEGTPLEVFGSGTPLRQFIYSLDLARLFIWVARSYEEIDPIILSVGEEDEVSIMDAVHAVVKAFDFKGEIVQDKTKADGQYKKTASNAKLRKYLPNFKFTPFEIAIKESVDWFIANYDNARK
;
A
#
# COMPACT_ATOMS: atom_id res chain seq x y z
N MET A 1 -14.76 -0.66 47.14
CA MET A 1 -15.34 0.52 46.45
C MET A 1 -14.28 1.43 45.84
N THR A 2 -13.13 1.64 46.49
CA THR A 2 -12.02 2.47 45.98
C THR A 2 -11.41 2.00 44.64
N ASP A 3 -11.31 0.69 44.41
CA ASP A 3 -10.68 0.12 43.21
C ASP A 3 -11.52 0.31 41.92
N GLY A 4 -12.86 0.38 42.07
CA GLY A 4 -13.78 0.65 40.96
C GLY A 4 -13.74 2.12 40.51
N LEU A 5 -13.64 3.05 41.46
CA LEU A 5 -13.51 4.49 41.17
C LEU A 5 -12.20 4.79 40.43
N HIS A 6 -11.09 4.18 40.85
CA HIS A 6 -9.80 4.34 40.18
C HIS A 6 -9.80 3.83 38.74
N ARG A 7 -10.44 2.66 38.49
CA ARG A 7 -10.60 2.13 37.12
C ARG A 7 -11.48 3.03 36.24
N LEU A 8 -12.56 3.60 36.79
CA LEU A 8 -13.42 4.56 36.08
C LEU A 8 -12.66 5.85 35.73
N HIS A 9 -11.91 6.42 36.67
CA HIS A 9 -11.09 7.61 36.44
C HIS A 9 -9.99 7.34 35.38
N SER A 10 -9.33 6.19 35.43
CA SER A 10 -8.33 5.79 34.42
C SER A 10 -8.94 5.61 33.02
N LYS A 11 -10.14 5.02 32.93
CA LYS A 11 -10.86 4.86 31.64
C LYS A 11 -11.26 6.20 31.06
N MET A 12 -11.82 7.10 31.88
CA MET A 12 -12.16 8.47 31.45
C MET A 12 -10.93 9.26 30.96
N ALA A 13 -9.78 9.15 31.65
CA ALA A 13 -8.54 9.83 31.25
C ALA A 13 -7.95 9.28 29.93
N SER A 14 -8.16 7.99 29.63
CA SER A 14 -7.78 7.40 28.34
C SER A 14 -8.73 7.82 27.21
N SER A 15 -10.04 7.80 27.46
CA SER A 15 -11.07 8.21 26.51
C SER A 15 -10.90 9.69 26.12
N SER A 16 -10.74 10.58 27.10
CA SER A 16 -10.54 12.02 26.86
C SER A 16 -9.28 12.32 26.01
N ARG A 17 -8.16 11.62 26.26
CA ARG A 17 -6.94 11.78 25.45
C ARG A 17 -7.15 11.32 24.00
N ARG A 18 -7.84 10.21 23.79
CA ARG A 18 -8.18 9.71 22.45
C ARG A 18 -9.09 10.71 21.73
N LEU A 19 -10.15 11.18 22.38
CA LEU A 19 -11.13 12.10 21.79
C LEU A 19 -10.52 13.46 21.45
N LYS A 20 -9.66 14.02 22.31
CA LYS A 20 -8.91 15.25 22.00
C LYS A 20 -8.06 15.08 20.75
N LYS A 21 -7.36 13.95 20.61
CA LYS A 21 -6.57 13.66 19.41
C LYS A 21 -7.46 13.53 18.17
N GLU A 22 -8.59 12.83 18.27
CA GLU A 22 -9.50 12.69 17.14
C GLU A 22 -10.12 14.02 16.71
N LEU A 23 -10.43 14.90 17.66
CA LEU A 23 -10.91 16.25 17.38
C LEU A 23 -9.84 17.05 16.64
N THR A 24 -8.58 17.03 17.10
CA THR A 24 -7.46 17.67 16.41
C THR A 24 -7.27 17.11 15.00
N ASP A 25 -7.31 15.78 14.84
CA ASP A 25 -7.19 15.13 13.54
C ASP A 25 -8.30 15.63 12.58
N ILE A 26 -9.57 15.66 13.03
CA ILE A 26 -10.71 16.14 12.22
C ILE A 26 -10.59 17.62 11.88
N GLN A 27 -10.18 18.46 12.83
CA GLN A 27 -10.02 19.90 12.61
C GLN A 27 -8.84 20.23 11.67
N SER A 28 -7.80 19.39 11.67
CA SER A 28 -6.63 19.50 10.79
C SER A 28 -6.82 18.83 9.43
N SER A 29 -7.85 18.00 9.28
CA SER A 29 -8.15 17.28 8.04
C SER A 29 -8.75 18.26 7.03
N ASP A 30 -8.22 18.26 5.81
CA ASP A 30 -8.82 18.94 4.65
C ASP A 30 -10.15 18.29 4.20
N SER A 31 -10.62 17.26 4.92
CA SER A 31 -11.85 16.55 4.59
C SER A 31 -13.06 17.48 4.71
N ARG A 32 -13.68 17.74 3.56
CA ARG A 32 -14.90 18.54 3.44
C ARG A 32 -16.17 17.79 3.84
N THR A 33 -16.06 16.53 4.29
CA THR A 33 -17.21 15.63 4.46
C THR A 33 -17.92 15.83 5.80
N PHE A 34 -17.18 16.09 6.88
CA PHE A 34 -17.72 16.38 8.21
C PHE A 34 -17.00 17.58 8.80
N CYS A 35 -17.72 18.68 9.00
CA CYS A 35 -17.15 19.96 9.41
C CYS A 35 -18.02 20.65 10.48
N CYS A 36 -17.58 21.83 10.92
CA CYS A 36 -18.28 22.63 11.94
C CYS A 36 -18.58 21.82 13.21
N VAL A 37 -17.58 21.06 13.70
CA VAL A 37 -17.73 20.22 14.88
C VAL A 37 -17.81 21.08 16.14
N GLU A 38 -18.98 21.10 16.76
CA GLU A 38 -19.28 21.70 18.05
C GLU A 38 -19.24 20.62 19.13
N PHE A 39 -18.65 20.91 20.28
CA PHE A 39 -18.64 20.04 21.45
C PHE A 39 -18.66 20.88 22.73
N ASP A 40 -19.14 20.32 23.83
CA ASP A 40 -19.02 20.95 25.15
C ASP A 40 -17.64 20.62 25.73
N GLU A 41 -16.85 21.64 26.08
CA GLU A 41 -15.54 21.46 26.71
C GLU A 41 -15.62 20.68 28.03
N ASN A 42 -16.78 20.74 28.72
CA ASN A 42 -17.06 19.98 29.93
C ASN A 42 -17.53 18.54 29.66
N ASN A 43 -17.98 18.24 28.44
CA ASN A 43 -18.44 16.93 28.03
C ASN A 43 -17.96 16.58 26.62
N LEU A 44 -16.67 16.23 26.52
CA LEU A 44 -16.04 15.77 25.27
C LEU A 44 -16.66 14.50 24.67
N LEU A 45 -17.61 13.83 25.37
CA LEU A 45 -18.27 12.63 24.89
C LEU A 45 -19.46 12.91 23.96
N HIS A 46 -19.86 14.16 23.77
CA HIS A 46 -20.94 14.51 22.85
C HIS A 46 -20.49 15.57 21.85
N TRP A 47 -20.45 15.20 20.57
CA TRP A 47 -20.11 16.10 19.48
C TRP A 47 -21.30 16.27 18.55
N THR A 48 -21.45 17.46 17.98
CA THR A 48 -22.34 17.68 16.84
C THR A 48 -21.56 18.32 15.69
N GLY A 49 -21.87 17.95 14.46
CA GLY A 49 -21.25 18.58 13.28
C GLY A 49 -22.14 18.47 12.06
N LEU A 50 -21.64 18.96 10.93
CA LEU A 50 -22.34 18.96 9.66
C LEU A 50 -21.74 17.91 8.73
N LEU A 51 -22.54 16.92 8.35
CA LEU A 51 -22.23 16.02 7.23
C LEU A 51 -22.61 16.72 5.92
N VAL A 52 -21.68 16.77 4.97
CA VAL A 52 -21.83 17.55 3.72
C VAL A 52 -21.66 16.62 2.50
N PRO A 53 -22.72 15.91 2.07
CA PRO A 53 -22.66 15.08 0.88
C PRO A 53 -22.38 15.88 -0.38
N ASP A 54 -21.63 15.32 -1.33
CA ASP A 54 -21.29 15.97 -2.60
C ASP A 54 -22.07 15.41 -3.80
N LYS A 55 -22.72 14.25 -3.64
CA LYS A 55 -23.55 13.61 -4.67
C LYS A 55 -25.05 13.79 -4.48
N GLU A 56 -25.75 13.86 -5.61
CA GLU A 56 -27.21 13.81 -5.64
C GLU A 56 -27.71 12.47 -5.06
N PRO A 57 -28.87 12.45 -4.39
CA PRO A 57 -29.83 13.56 -4.22
C PRO A 57 -29.54 14.48 -3.03
N TYR A 58 -28.51 14.23 -2.22
CA TYR A 58 -28.28 14.90 -0.93
C TYR A 58 -27.33 16.11 -0.98
N ASN A 59 -26.71 16.39 -2.14
CA ASN A 59 -25.68 17.43 -2.31
C ASN A 59 -26.15 18.89 -2.25
N LYS A 60 -27.44 19.15 -2.07
CA LYS A 60 -27.99 20.52 -2.00
C LYS A 60 -27.99 21.12 -0.60
N GLY A 61 -27.63 20.36 0.44
CA GLY A 61 -27.58 20.82 1.82
C GLY A 61 -26.51 20.13 2.65
N ALA A 62 -26.51 20.41 3.95
CA ALA A 62 -25.72 19.72 4.95
C ALA A 62 -26.65 19.19 6.06
N PHE A 63 -26.26 18.09 6.70
CA PHE A 63 -27.07 17.41 7.71
C PHE A 63 -26.39 17.50 9.07
N LYS A 64 -27.07 18.05 10.08
CA LYS A 64 -26.56 18.06 11.45
C LYS A 64 -26.62 16.65 12.02
N VAL A 65 -25.48 16.16 12.49
CA VAL A 65 -25.29 14.81 13.05
C VAL A 65 -24.67 14.94 14.44
N ALA A 66 -25.21 14.17 15.39
CA ALA A 66 -24.65 14.00 16.72
C ALA A 66 -23.84 12.69 16.80
N ILE A 67 -22.73 12.73 17.55
CA ILE A 67 -21.89 11.59 17.87
C ILE A 67 -21.77 11.52 19.39
N ASP A 68 -22.33 10.46 19.97
CA ASP A 68 -22.30 10.17 21.40
C ASP A 68 -21.27 9.06 21.68
N PHE A 69 -20.19 9.40 22.37
CA PHE A 69 -19.14 8.46 22.76
C PHE A 69 -19.47 7.85 24.13
N PRO A 70 -19.49 6.52 24.28
CA PRO A 70 -19.64 5.90 25.59
C PRO A 70 -18.40 6.17 26.46
N VAL A 71 -18.56 6.12 27.78
CA VAL A 71 -17.44 6.31 28.73
C VAL A 71 -16.32 5.27 28.54
N GLU A 72 -16.64 4.10 27.97
CA GLU A 72 -15.69 3.05 27.63
C GLU A 72 -15.00 3.23 26.27
N TYR A 73 -15.26 4.32 25.55
CA TYR A 73 -14.58 4.61 24.29
C TYR A 73 -13.05 4.67 24.48
N PRO A 74 -12.23 4.08 23.56
CA PRO A 74 -12.62 3.48 22.29
C PRO A 74 -12.99 1.99 22.35
N PHE A 75 -13.16 1.38 23.52
CA PHE A 75 -13.50 -0.05 23.62
C PHE A 75 -14.95 -0.38 23.28
N LYS A 76 -15.85 0.61 23.32
CA LYS A 76 -17.21 0.53 22.79
C LYS A 76 -17.40 1.57 21.66
N PRO A 77 -18.23 1.27 20.65
CA PRO A 77 -18.48 2.18 19.54
C PRO A 77 -19.22 3.44 19.97
N PRO A 78 -19.03 4.56 19.26
CA PRO A 78 -19.91 5.72 19.40
C PRO A 78 -21.29 5.42 18.79
N LYS A 79 -22.30 6.17 19.22
CA LYS A 79 -23.61 6.21 18.58
C LYS A 79 -23.71 7.45 17.70
N ILE A 80 -24.26 7.29 16.50
CA ILE A 80 -24.51 8.38 15.56
C ILE A 80 -26.01 8.62 15.46
N THR A 81 -26.43 9.88 15.43
CA THR A 81 -27.84 10.25 15.23
C THR A 81 -27.95 11.48 14.32
N PHE A 82 -28.76 11.40 13.27
CA PHE A 82 -29.15 12.55 12.47
C PHE A 82 -30.08 13.46 13.27
N LEU A 83 -29.65 14.68 13.53
CA LEU A 83 -30.49 15.73 14.12
C LEU A 83 -31.32 16.44 13.03
N THR A 84 -30.82 16.45 11.81
CA THR A 84 -31.54 16.91 10.63
C THR A 84 -32.30 15.75 9.99
N LYS A 85 -33.61 15.94 9.72
CA LYS A 85 -34.41 14.93 9.03
C LYS A 85 -33.84 14.62 7.65
N ILE A 86 -33.76 13.34 7.31
CA ILE A 86 -33.28 12.87 6.00
C ILE A 86 -34.23 11.80 5.44
N TYR A 87 -34.40 11.79 4.12
CA TYR A 87 -35.19 10.78 3.41
C TYR A 87 -34.26 9.69 2.88
N HIS A 88 -34.09 8.62 3.65
CA HIS A 88 -33.07 7.59 3.44
C HIS A 88 -33.49 6.22 4.03
N PRO A 89 -33.40 5.10 3.28
CA PRO A 89 -33.80 3.78 3.74
C PRO A 89 -33.12 3.29 5.03
N ASN A 90 -31.83 3.60 5.22
CA ASN A 90 -31.03 3.16 6.37
C ASN A 90 -30.99 4.14 7.56
N VAL A 91 -31.85 5.18 7.55
CA VAL A 91 -32.01 6.12 8.68
C VAL A 91 -33.47 6.11 9.11
N ASP A 92 -33.75 5.88 10.39
CA ASP A 92 -35.12 5.87 10.92
C ASP A 92 -35.69 7.29 11.12
N GLU A 93 -36.95 7.37 11.55
CA GLU A 93 -37.64 8.64 11.81
C GLU A 93 -37.07 9.43 13.00
N LYS A 94 -36.31 8.76 13.88
CA LYS A 94 -35.63 9.34 15.04
C LYS A 94 -34.17 9.74 14.69
N GLY A 95 -33.74 9.54 13.45
CA GLY A 95 -32.39 9.84 12.98
C GLY A 95 -31.34 8.76 13.30
N GLN A 96 -31.74 7.61 13.85
CA GLN A 96 -30.80 6.51 14.10
C GLN A 96 -30.39 5.88 12.77
N VAL A 97 -29.12 5.50 12.68
CA VAL A 97 -28.54 4.91 11.47
C VAL A 97 -28.06 3.49 11.75
N CYS A 98 -28.35 2.59 10.81
CA CYS A 98 -27.73 1.27 10.80
C CYS A 98 -26.41 1.38 10.04
N LEU A 99 -25.30 1.54 10.76
CA LEU A 99 -23.98 1.67 10.15
C LEU A 99 -23.06 0.52 10.64
N PRO A 100 -22.69 -0.44 9.77
CA PRO A 100 -21.95 -1.63 10.17
C PRO A 100 -20.63 -1.35 10.90
N ILE A 101 -19.94 -0.25 10.62
CA ILE A 101 -18.64 0.08 11.24
C ILE A 101 -18.74 0.38 12.74
N ILE A 102 -19.91 0.80 13.23
CA ILE A 102 -20.18 1.10 14.65
C ILE A 102 -21.04 0.01 15.31
N SER A 103 -21.33 -1.10 14.62
CA SER A 103 -22.00 -2.22 15.28
C SER A 103 -21.05 -2.85 16.31
N PRO A 104 -21.56 -3.31 17.47
CA PRO A 104 -20.73 -3.95 18.48
C PRO A 104 -19.87 -5.12 17.95
N ASP A 105 -20.39 -5.87 16.97
CA ASP A 105 -19.71 -7.03 16.38
C ASP A 105 -18.55 -6.66 15.45
N ASN A 106 -18.59 -5.47 14.84
CA ASN A 106 -17.58 -5.00 13.89
C ASN A 106 -16.66 -3.90 14.46
N TRP A 107 -17.02 -3.31 15.60
CA TRP A 107 -16.29 -2.20 16.19
C TRP A 107 -14.87 -2.60 16.58
N LYS A 108 -13.89 -1.82 16.12
CA LYS A 108 -12.48 -1.97 16.50
C LYS A 108 -12.05 -0.73 17.27
N PRO A 109 -11.42 -0.86 18.45
CA PRO A 109 -10.96 0.31 19.22
C PRO A 109 -9.92 1.20 18.51
N ALA A 110 -9.37 0.75 17.38
CA ALA A 110 -8.49 1.54 16.54
C ALA A 110 -9.24 2.48 15.58
N THR A 111 -10.50 2.20 15.26
CA THR A 111 -11.33 2.97 14.31
C THR A 111 -11.45 4.42 14.75
N LYS A 112 -11.10 5.35 13.85
CA LYS A 112 -11.20 6.80 14.08
C LYS A 112 -12.58 7.33 13.72
N THR A 113 -13.01 8.42 14.35
CA THR A 113 -14.26 9.13 14.04
C THR A 113 -14.31 9.58 12.57
N GLU A 114 -13.19 10.02 11.98
CA GLU A 114 -13.13 10.34 10.55
C GLU A 114 -13.54 9.15 9.65
N GLN A 115 -13.09 7.93 9.98
CA GLN A 115 -13.46 6.72 9.23
C GLN A 115 -14.95 6.41 9.39
N VAL A 116 -15.49 6.62 10.60
CA VAL A 116 -16.91 6.47 10.90
C VAL A 116 -17.73 7.46 10.07
N MET A 117 -17.31 8.73 9.97
CA MET A 117 -17.99 9.75 9.19
C MET A 117 -17.91 9.50 7.68
N ASN A 118 -16.77 9.01 7.18
CA ASN A 118 -16.63 8.62 5.77
C ASN A 118 -17.51 7.40 5.43
N ALA A 119 -17.61 6.42 6.32
CA ALA A 119 -18.52 5.29 6.15
C ALA A 119 -20.00 5.74 6.17
N LEU A 120 -20.35 6.69 7.06
CA LEU A 120 -21.67 7.30 7.08
C LEU A 120 -21.97 8.01 5.76
N LEU A 121 -21.03 8.79 5.22
CA LEU A 121 -21.20 9.46 3.94
C LEU A 121 -21.40 8.46 2.78
N GLY A 122 -20.64 7.36 2.80
CA GLY A 122 -20.79 6.26 1.86
C GLY A 122 -22.21 5.67 1.88
N LEU A 123 -22.72 5.34 3.06
CA LEU A 123 -24.08 4.82 3.24
C LEU A 123 -25.15 5.80 2.74
N ILE A 124 -24.96 7.11 2.99
CA ILE A 124 -25.90 8.15 2.54
C ILE A 124 -25.89 8.28 1.02
N THR A 125 -24.73 8.10 0.40
CA THR A 125 -24.55 8.19 -1.06
C THR A 125 -25.10 6.96 -1.77
N GLU A 126 -24.92 5.78 -1.18
CA GLU A 126 -25.36 4.50 -1.72
C GLU A 126 -26.16 3.74 -0.66
N PRO A 127 -27.49 3.97 -0.59
CA PRO A 127 -28.36 3.27 0.35
C PRO A 127 -28.31 1.76 0.18
N GLU A 128 -28.38 1.02 1.30
CA GLU A 128 -28.38 -0.44 1.35
C GLU A 128 -29.81 -0.97 1.57
N PRO A 129 -30.57 -1.34 0.52
CA PRO A 129 -31.99 -1.69 0.64
C PRO A 129 -32.25 -3.04 1.33
N ASP A 130 -31.24 -3.91 1.46
CA ASP A 130 -31.38 -5.25 2.06
C ASP A 130 -31.51 -5.22 3.59
N HIS A 131 -31.07 -4.12 4.22
CA HIS A 131 -31.14 -3.91 5.66
C HIS A 131 -31.71 -2.52 6.02
N PRO A 132 -32.95 -2.22 5.60
CA PRO A 132 -33.50 -0.89 5.75
C PRO A 132 -34.09 -0.69 7.15
N LEU A 133 -33.96 0.52 7.68
CA LEU A 133 -34.73 0.97 8.84
C LEU A 133 -36.13 1.47 8.43
N ARG A 134 -36.30 1.85 7.16
CA ARG A 134 -37.57 2.24 6.54
C ARG A 134 -37.82 1.43 5.27
N ALA A 135 -38.62 0.38 5.41
CA ALA A 135 -38.89 -0.59 4.34
C ALA A 135 -39.64 0.03 3.14
N ASP A 136 -40.54 0.99 3.39
CA ASP A 136 -41.25 1.76 2.36
C ASP A 136 -40.28 2.53 1.46
N LEU A 137 -39.26 3.16 2.06
CA LEU A 137 -38.23 3.89 1.32
C LEU A 137 -37.30 2.96 0.56
N ALA A 138 -36.97 1.79 1.13
CA ALA A 138 -36.17 0.78 0.45
C ALA A 138 -36.90 0.20 -0.76
N GLU A 139 -38.21 -0.03 -0.63
CA GLU A 139 -39.07 -0.46 -1.72
C GLU A 139 -39.18 0.61 -2.81
N GLU A 140 -39.40 1.88 -2.45
CA GLU A 140 -39.41 2.99 -3.42
C GLU A 140 -38.05 3.14 -4.11
N PHE A 141 -36.95 3.11 -3.34
CA PHE A 141 -35.59 3.13 -3.87
C PHE A 141 -35.41 2.03 -4.92
N THR A 142 -35.79 0.79 -4.59
CA THR A 142 -35.60 -0.39 -5.44
C THR A 142 -36.52 -0.41 -6.67
N LYS A 143 -37.79 -0.03 -6.51
CA LYS A 143 -38.80 -0.09 -7.59
C LYS A 143 -38.83 1.15 -8.49
N ASP A 144 -38.57 2.33 -7.94
CA ASP A 144 -38.61 3.62 -8.66
C ASP A 144 -37.54 4.58 -8.13
N ARG A 145 -36.28 4.30 -8.51
CA ARG A 145 -35.12 5.12 -8.16
C ARG A 145 -35.29 6.59 -8.55
N LYS A 146 -35.99 6.89 -9.66
CA LYS A 146 -36.16 8.26 -10.15
C LYS A 146 -37.07 9.06 -9.24
N LYS A 147 -38.20 8.47 -8.82
CA LYS A 147 -39.10 9.05 -7.83
C LYS A 147 -38.40 9.22 -6.49
N PHE A 148 -37.71 8.19 -6.01
CA PHE A 148 -36.95 8.24 -4.76
C PHE A 148 -35.95 9.41 -4.77
N ASN A 149 -35.10 9.51 -5.80
CA ASN A 149 -34.08 10.56 -5.88
C ASN A 149 -34.71 11.95 -5.90
N LYS A 150 -35.82 12.14 -6.62
CA LYS A 150 -36.54 13.42 -6.66
C LYS A 150 -37.10 13.77 -5.28
N THR A 151 -37.76 12.84 -4.62
CA THR A 151 -38.33 13.07 -3.27
C THR A 151 -37.22 13.31 -2.24
N ALA A 152 -36.11 12.58 -2.31
CA ALA A 152 -34.95 12.77 -1.45
C ALA A 152 -34.29 14.15 -1.65
N GLU A 153 -34.21 14.64 -2.89
CA GLU A 153 -33.70 15.97 -3.21
C GLU A 153 -34.63 17.07 -2.65
N ASP A 154 -35.95 16.94 -2.85
CA ASP A 154 -36.94 17.87 -2.32
C ASP A 154 -36.92 17.88 -0.78
N TYR A 155 -36.77 16.72 -0.15
CA TYR A 155 -36.63 16.59 1.30
C TYR A 155 -35.33 17.24 1.79
N THR A 156 -34.22 17.04 1.07
CA THR A 156 -32.94 17.68 1.36
C THR A 156 -33.07 19.21 1.30
N LYS A 157 -33.65 19.77 0.24
CA LYS A 157 -33.88 21.21 0.10
C LYS A 157 -34.75 21.79 1.23
N LYS A 158 -35.70 20.99 1.74
CA LYS A 158 -36.65 21.42 2.78
C LYS A 158 -36.06 21.38 4.20
N TYR A 159 -35.27 20.37 4.54
CA TYR A 159 -34.84 20.13 5.92
C TYR A 159 -33.35 20.28 6.16
N ALA A 160 -32.51 20.12 5.14
CA ALA A 160 -31.07 20.27 5.29
C ALA A 160 -30.71 21.73 5.58
N VAL A 161 -29.64 21.94 6.36
CA VAL A 161 -29.12 23.28 6.59
C VAL A 161 -28.32 23.74 5.38
N LYS A 162 -28.14 25.06 5.24
CA LYS A 162 -27.28 25.64 4.21
C LYS A 162 -25.88 25.05 4.35
N ARG A 163 -25.28 24.65 3.22
CA ARG A 163 -23.89 24.17 3.20
C ARG A 163 -22.97 25.28 3.73
N PRO A 164 -21.98 24.95 4.57
CA PRO A 164 -21.01 25.94 5.03
C PRO A 164 -20.20 26.45 3.84
N ASP A 165 -19.90 27.76 3.84
CA ASP A 165 -19.02 28.35 2.84
C ASP A 165 -17.62 27.75 2.98
N VAL A 166 -16.88 27.64 1.87
CA VAL A 166 -15.55 26.99 1.78
C VAL A 166 -14.51 27.59 2.76
N HIS A 167 -14.84 28.73 3.38
CA HIS A 167 -14.03 29.47 4.35
C HIS A 167 -14.37 29.23 5.84
N CYS A 168 -15.32 28.36 6.18
CA CYS A 168 -15.62 28.01 7.59
C CYS A 168 -14.66 26.97 8.21
N PHE A 169 -13.57 26.62 7.53
CA PHE A 169 -12.48 25.85 8.13
C PHE A 169 -11.54 26.82 8.85
N PRO A 170 -11.31 26.68 10.16
CA PRO A 170 -10.40 27.56 10.86
C PRO A 170 -8.98 27.32 10.34
N LEU A 171 -8.51 28.22 9.48
CA LEU A 171 -7.13 28.67 9.52
C LEU A 171 -6.96 29.26 10.92
N SER A 172 -6.49 28.45 11.87
CA SER A 172 -6.19 28.90 13.24
C SER A 172 -5.04 29.89 13.19
N SER A 173 -5.41 31.15 12.94
CA SER A 173 -4.73 32.32 13.44
C SER A 173 -4.91 32.32 14.97
N GLY A 174 -3.79 32.40 15.69
CA GLY A 174 -3.80 32.65 17.13
C GLY A 174 -3.37 31.48 18.02
N PHE A 175 -2.13 31.02 17.90
CA PHE A 175 -1.36 30.65 19.09
C PHE A 175 -0.07 31.46 19.15
N SER A 176 -0.08 32.33 20.15
CA SER A 176 1.02 32.92 20.91
C SER A 176 2.45 32.52 20.52
N ARG A 177 3.17 33.54 20.07
CA ARG A 177 4.61 33.82 20.30
C ARG A 177 5.30 32.83 21.26
N VAL A 178 5.94 31.82 20.69
CA VAL A 178 7.29 31.43 21.13
C VAL A 178 8.22 32.00 20.07
N THR A 179 8.76 33.17 20.37
CA THR A 179 9.85 33.80 19.65
C THR A 179 11.09 32.90 19.71
N CYS A 180 11.30 32.07 18.69
CA CYS A 180 12.66 31.66 18.33
C CYS A 180 13.15 32.65 17.27
N VAL A 181 13.69 33.77 17.77
CA VAL A 181 14.41 34.75 16.96
C VAL A 181 15.77 34.14 16.65
N ILE A 182 15.85 33.32 15.59
CA ILE A 182 17.12 33.01 14.93
C ILE A 182 16.90 33.09 13.42
N ALA A 183 17.09 34.31 12.92
CA ALA A 183 17.60 34.68 11.61
C ALA A 183 16.92 34.07 10.34
N GLU A 184 15.72 34.55 10.03
CA GLU A 184 15.17 34.50 8.66
C GLU A 184 15.95 35.38 7.65
N GLU A 185 16.92 36.19 8.08
CA GLU A 185 17.85 36.89 7.18
C GLU A 185 19.15 36.11 6.89
N ALA A 186 19.33 34.92 7.47
CA ALA A 186 20.44 34.03 7.16
C ALA A 186 20.05 32.86 6.25
N VAL A 187 18.77 32.51 6.07
CA VAL A 187 18.42 31.33 5.24
C VAL A 187 18.47 31.66 3.74
N HIS A 188 18.22 32.90 3.30
CA HIS A 188 18.40 33.29 1.89
C HIS A 188 19.81 33.81 1.55
N LYS A 189 20.66 34.10 2.54
CA LYS A 189 22.06 34.51 2.36
C LYS A 189 23.08 33.42 2.74
N CYS A 190 22.73 32.41 3.53
CA CYS A 190 23.57 31.26 3.84
C CYS A 190 23.36 30.09 2.85
N ILE A 191 22.20 30.02 2.18
CA ILE A 191 21.99 29.15 0.99
C ILE A 191 22.83 29.61 -0.22
N GLN A 192 23.32 30.85 -0.24
CA GLN A 192 24.28 31.33 -1.26
C GLN A 192 25.74 31.40 -0.76
N THR A 193 26.00 31.14 0.52
CA THR A 193 27.35 31.32 1.13
C THR A 193 27.97 29.98 1.61
N VAL A 194 27.20 28.89 1.69
CA VAL A 194 27.72 27.51 1.87
C VAL A 194 27.74 26.72 0.56
N PHE A 195 27.00 27.17 -0.46
CA PHE A 195 27.11 26.68 -1.84
C PHE A 195 28.25 27.37 -2.59
N GLY A 196 29.47 27.13 -2.11
CA GLY A 196 30.67 27.38 -2.88
C GLY A 196 30.68 26.51 -4.13
N ARG A 197 30.54 27.16 -5.29
CA ARG A 197 31.02 26.71 -6.61
C ARG A 197 31.12 25.18 -6.77
N HIS A 198 29.99 24.49 -6.86
CA HIS A 198 30.02 23.23 -7.59
C HIS A 198 29.99 23.59 -9.07
N GLN A 199 31.19 23.63 -9.65
CA GLN A 199 31.38 23.47 -11.09
C GLN A 199 30.41 22.38 -11.55
N MET A 200 29.52 22.71 -12.50
CA MET A 200 28.94 21.69 -13.33
C MET A 200 30.12 20.98 -13.99
N VAL A 201 30.47 19.82 -13.45
CA VAL A 201 31.35 18.90 -14.15
C VAL A 201 30.54 18.49 -15.36
N ASP A 202 30.99 18.95 -16.53
CA ASP A 202 30.63 18.37 -17.82
C ASP A 202 31.00 16.89 -17.78
N ARG A 203 30.07 16.06 -17.27
CA ARG A 203 30.23 14.62 -17.23
C ARG A 203 29.86 14.13 -18.62
N GLY A 204 30.87 13.96 -19.46
CA GLY A 204 30.82 13.00 -20.56
C GLY A 204 30.37 11.64 -20.02
N GLN A 205 29.05 11.42 -20.06
CA GLN A 205 28.24 10.20 -20.05
C GLN A 205 28.60 8.98 -19.19
N SER A 206 29.42 9.07 -18.13
CA SER A 206 29.55 7.90 -17.23
C SER A 206 28.35 7.75 -16.28
N MET A 207 27.74 6.57 -16.29
CA MET A 207 26.61 6.19 -15.43
C MET A 207 27.12 5.40 -14.22
N THR A 208 26.78 5.82 -13.00
CA THR A 208 27.05 5.03 -11.78
C THR A 208 25.71 4.60 -11.19
N VAL A 209 25.43 3.30 -11.23
CA VAL A 209 24.17 2.70 -10.79
C VAL A 209 24.36 2.02 -9.44
N LEU A 210 23.74 2.56 -8.39
CA LEU A 210 23.69 1.92 -7.07
C LEU A 210 22.45 1.03 -6.98
N VAL A 211 22.64 -0.26 -6.72
CA VAL A 211 21.58 -1.26 -6.56
C VAL A 211 21.47 -1.63 -5.09
N THR A 212 20.46 -1.07 -4.41
CA THR A 212 20.14 -1.47 -3.02
C THR A 212 19.43 -2.82 -3.01
N GLY A 213 19.72 -3.69 -2.04
CA GLY A 213 19.18 -5.05 -2.03
C GLY A 213 19.81 -5.94 -3.11
N GLY A 214 21.01 -5.58 -3.58
CA GLY A 214 21.77 -6.26 -4.63
C GLY A 214 22.10 -7.73 -4.32
N THR A 215 22.06 -8.13 -3.05
CA THR A 215 22.33 -9.52 -2.63
C THR A 215 21.10 -10.43 -2.65
N GLY A 216 19.91 -9.91 -2.95
CA GLY A 216 18.66 -10.68 -3.04
C GLY A 216 18.42 -11.28 -4.42
N LEU A 217 17.28 -11.97 -4.60
CA LEU A 217 16.86 -12.60 -5.85
C LEU A 217 17.01 -11.68 -7.08
N VAL A 218 16.34 -10.53 -7.05
CA VAL A 218 16.33 -9.59 -8.18
C VAL A 218 17.71 -8.95 -8.36
N GLY A 219 18.39 -8.60 -7.27
CA GLY A 219 19.72 -7.99 -7.31
C GLY A 219 20.77 -8.88 -7.95
N ARG A 220 20.83 -10.16 -7.57
CA ARG A 220 21.72 -11.17 -8.15
C ARG A 220 21.42 -11.44 -9.62
N SER A 221 20.14 -11.41 -10.00
CA SER A 221 19.74 -11.55 -11.40
C SER A 221 20.17 -10.35 -12.25
N ILE A 222 20.05 -9.11 -11.73
CA ILE A 222 20.57 -7.92 -12.41
C ILE A 222 22.10 -7.99 -12.54
N GLU A 223 22.81 -8.35 -11.47
CA GLU A 223 24.27 -8.52 -11.48
C GLU A 223 24.70 -9.53 -12.55
N LYS A 224 24.04 -10.70 -12.62
CA LYS A 224 24.31 -11.70 -13.65
C LYS A 224 24.11 -11.15 -15.06
N ILE A 225 22.95 -10.55 -15.35
CA ILE A 225 22.64 -10.02 -16.68
C ILE A 225 23.60 -8.90 -17.10
N ILE A 226 23.96 -7.99 -16.19
CA ILE A 226 24.94 -6.93 -16.47
C ILE A 226 26.31 -7.53 -16.83
N ILE A 227 26.75 -8.58 -16.14
CA ILE A 227 28.05 -9.21 -16.41
C ILE A 227 28.02 -10.02 -17.71
N THR A 228 26.94 -10.76 -17.98
CA THR A 228 26.91 -11.76 -19.06
C THR A 228 26.33 -11.27 -20.38
N GLU A 229 25.44 -10.27 -20.35
CA GLU A 229 24.63 -9.87 -21.53
C GLU A 229 24.66 -8.37 -21.81
N GLU A 230 24.68 -7.52 -20.77
CA GLU A 230 24.35 -6.09 -20.86
C GLU A 230 25.50 -5.16 -20.46
N ALA A 231 26.75 -5.65 -20.40
CA ALA A 231 27.91 -4.87 -19.97
C ALA A 231 28.17 -3.68 -20.90
N ARG A 232 28.43 -2.50 -20.32
CA ARG A 232 28.83 -1.29 -21.05
C ARG A 232 30.01 -0.60 -20.37
N PRO A 233 31.01 -0.10 -21.12
CA PRO A 233 32.24 0.46 -20.55
C PRO A 233 32.05 1.79 -19.82
N ASP A 234 30.97 2.52 -20.11
CA ASP A 234 30.59 3.80 -19.51
C ASP A 234 29.71 3.64 -18.25
N GLU A 235 29.34 2.42 -17.89
CA GLU A 235 28.49 2.13 -16.74
C GLU A 235 29.26 1.41 -15.62
N THR A 236 29.13 1.91 -14.39
CA THR A 236 29.61 1.23 -13.17
C THR A 236 28.43 0.83 -12.31
N TRP A 237 28.32 -0.47 -12.02
CA TRP A 237 27.22 -1.05 -11.25
C TRP A 237 27.70 -1.47 -9.85
N ILE A 238 27.00 -1.02 -8.81
CA ILE A 238 27.40 -1.17 -7.42
C ILE A 238 26.26 -1.86 -6.67
N PHE A 239 26.47 -3.12 -6.28
CA PHE A 239 25.47 -3.94 -5.60
C PHE A 239 25.75 -3.98 -4.10
N ILE A 240 24.78 -3.58 -3.30
CA ILE A 240 24.92 -3.59 -1.83
C ILE A 240 23.82 -4.41 -1.14
N GLY A 241 24.18 -5.01 -0.01
CA GLY A 241 23.25 -5.65 0.92
C GLY A 241 23.25 -4.99 2.30
N ARG A 242 22.52 -5.57 3.24
CA ARG A 242 22.42 -5.05 4.62
C ARG A 242 23.77 -5.00 5.35
N LYS A 243 24.72 -5.86 4.98
CA LYS A 243 26.07 -5.88 5.57
C LYS A 243 26.90 -4.65 5.16
N ASP A 244 26.60 -4.05 4.01
CA ASP A 244 27.30 -2.86 3.52
C ASP A 244 26.70 -1.57 4.10
N CYS A 245 25.38 -1.53 4.28
CA CYS A 245 24.66 -0.40 4.86
C CYS A 245 23.30 -0.86 5.42
N ASP A 246 23.00 -0.53 6.69
CA ASP A 246 21.62 -0.60 7.18
C ASP A 246 20.86 0.64 6.71
N LEU A 247 19.95 0.45 5.75
CA LEU A 247 19.19 1.53 5.14
C LEU A 247 18.08 2.10 6.04
N THR A 248 17.84 1.50 7.22
CA THR A 248 16.98 2.13 8.24
C THR A 248 17.68 3.28 8.96
N ASP A 249 19.01 3.35 8.90
CA ASP A 249 19.82 4.42 9.46
C ASP A 249 20.08 5.51 8.41
N THR A 250 19.59 6.71 8.70
CA THR A 250 19.67 7.88 7.82
C THR A 250 21.12 8.30 7.54
N GLU A 251 21.98 8.31 8.56
CA GLU A 251 23.36 8.76 8.42
C GLU A 251 24.23 7.72 7.69
N ALA A 252 23.99 6.43 7.95
CA ALA A 252 24.62 5.35 7.19
C ALA A 252 24.26 5.43 5.71
N THR A 253 22.97 5.66 5.41
CA THR A 253 22.47 5.83 4.03
C THR A 253 23.12 7.04 3.37
N ARG A 254 23.18 8.19 4.06
CA ARG A 254 23.85 9.40 3.56
C ARG A 254 25.33 9.16 3.25
N LYS A 255 26.07 8.47 4.13
CA LYS A 255 27.49 8.11 3.93
C LYS A 255 27.69 7.20 2.72
N LEU A 256 26.78 6.24 2.51
CA LEU A 256 26.80 5.37 1.33
C LEU A 256 26.69 6.19 0.03
N PHE A 257 25.74 7.13 -0.04
CA PHE A 257 25.55 8.00 -1.20
C PHE A 257 26.74 8.96 -1.40
N MET A 258 27.32 9.48 -0.31
CA MET A 258 28.52 10.29 -0.38
C MET A 258 29.73 9.52 -0.93
N LYS A 259 29.89 8.25 -0.55
CA LYS A 259 30.98 7.37 -1.01
C LYS A 259 30.91 7.09 -2.51
N TYR A 260 29.73 6.74 -3.02
CA TYR A 260 29.59 6.25 -4.40
C TYR A 260 29.12 7.31 -5.40
N ARG A 261 28.50 8.41 -4.93
CA ARG A 261 27.95 9.49 -5.78
C ARG A 261 27.18 8.97 -6.99
N PRO A 262 26.17 8.08 -6.79
CA PRO A 262 25.46 7.46 -7.91
C PRO A 262 24.75 8.51 -8.76
N SER A 263 24.71 8.30 -10.07
CA SER A 263 23.81 9.07 -10.95
C SER A 263 22.44 8.40 -11.08
N HIS A 264 22.37 7.09 -10.84
CA HIS A 264 21.14 6.30 -10.90
C HIS A 264 21.06 5.35 -9.71
N VAL A 265 19.83 5.07 -9.26
CA VAL A 265 19.57 4.12 -8.17
C VAL A 265 18.51 3.12 -8.59
N ILE A 266 18.79 1.83 -8.43
CA ILE A 266 17.75 0.79 -8.44
C ILE A 266 17.49 0.38 -7.00
N HIS A 267 16.29 0.69 -6.50
CA HIS A 267 15.91 0.49 -5.12
C HIS A 267 15.11 -0.81 -4.92
N LEU A 268 15.80 -1.91 -4.60
CA LEU A 268 15.20 -3.23 -4.34
C LEU A 268 15.15 -3.59 -2.86
N ALA A 269 15.93 -2.92 -2.01
CA ALA A 269 15.98 -3.21 -0.58
C ALA A 269 14.61 -2.98 0.07
N ALA A 270 14.18 -3.95 0.85
CA ALA A 270 12.94 -3.89 1.63
C ALA A 270 13.02 -4.88 2.79
N MET A 271 12.30 -4.60 3.87
CA MET A 271 11.96 -5.63 4.84
C MET A 271 10.87 -6.50 4.22
N VAL A 272 11.23 -7.75 3.89
CA VAL A 272 10.35 -8.73 3.23
C VAL A 272 10.20 -9.97 4.10
N GLY A 273 9.07 -10.67 3.96
CA GLY A 273 8.81 -11.94 4.63
C GLY A 273 7.60 -12.64 4.02
N GLY A 274 7.34 -13.88 4.44
CA GLY A 274 6.18 -14.64 3.98
C GLY A 274 4.84 -14.02 4.42
N LEU A 275 3.74 -14.58 3.93
CA LEU A 275 2.37 -14.12 4.24
C LEU A 275 2.12 -14.07 5.76
N PHE A 276 2.52 -15.11 6.49
CA PHE A 276 2.33 -15.20 7.93
C PHE A 276 3.16 -14.17 8.70
N HIS A 277 4.43 -13.97 8.31
CA HIS A 277 5.27 -12.95 8.95
C HIS A 277 4.69 -11.54 8.77
N ASN A 278 4.24 -11.20 7.56
CA ASN A 278 3.55 -9.93 7.29
C ASN A 278 2.29 -9.77 8.15
N LEU A 279 1.48 -10.82 8.26
CA LEU A 279 0.24 -10.80 9.04
C LEU A 279 0.48 -10.44 10.50
N HIS A 280 1.49 -11.05 11.12
CA HIS A 280 1.80 -10.84 12.53
C HIS A 280 2.54 -9.53 12.82
N CYS A 281 3.32 -9.01 11.86
CA CYS A 281 4.22 -7.87 12.09
C CYS A 281 3.88 -6.62 11.25
N ASN A 282 2.62 -6.40 10.87
CA ASN A 282 2.20 -5.30 9.98
C ASN A 282 2.76 -3.92 10.36
N LEU A 283 2.77 -3.54 11.65
CA LEU A 283 3.34 -2.27 12.10
C LEU A 283 4.85 -2.18 11.83
N GLN A 284 5.59 -3.24 12.11
CA GLN A 284 7.03 -3.29 11.89
C GLN A 284 7.36 -3.21 10.40
N PHE A 285 6.64 -3.99 9.58
CA PHE A 285 6.75 -3.92 8.12
C PHE A 285 6.48 -2.52 7.58
N PHE A 286 5.48 -1.81 8.10
CA PHE A 286 5.21 -0.44 7.70
C PHE A 286 6.37 0.50 8.09
N ARG A 287 6.77 0.49 9.36
CA ARG A 287 7.79 1.42 9.89
C ARG A 287 9.15 1.23 9.24
N GLU A 288 9.66 0.00 9.19
CA GLU A 288 10.99 -0.27 8.63
C GLU A 288 11.04 0.02 7.14
N ASN A 289 10.03 -0.40 6.37
CA ASN A 289 10.00 -0.09 4.94
C ASN A 289 9.86 1.42 4.69
N MET A 290 9.04 2.15 5.47
CA MET A 290 8.98 3.61 5.34
C MET A 290 10.33 4.27 5.65
N GLN A 291 11.04 3.84 6.70
CA GLN A 291 12.38 4.35 7.00
C GLN A 291 13.38 4.07 5.88
N ILE A 292 13.43 2.84 5.37
CA ILE A 292 14.29 2.46 4.24
C ILE A 292 13.98 3.31 3.00
N ASN A 293 12.71 3.38 2.62
CA ASN A 293 12.27 4.08 1.41
C ASN A 293 12.53 5.59 1.50
N ASP A 294 12.20 6.20 2.65
CA ASP A 294 12.40 7.63 2.91
C ASP A 294 13.88 7.99 2.91
N ASN A 295 14.71 7.24 3.64
CA ASN A 295 16.16 7.46 3.66
C ASN A 295 16.78 7.37 2.26
N VAL A 296 16.40 6.37 1.46
CA VAL A 296 16.95 6.19 0.11
C VAL A 296 16.48 7.30 -0.83
N LEU A 297 15.18 7.61 -0.88
CA LEU A 297 14.65 8.63 -1.79
C LEU A 297 15.09 10.05 -1.40
N MET A 298 15.18 10.34 -0.10
CA MET A 298 15.75 11.58 0.41
C MET A 298 17.23 11.71 0.02
N ALA A 299 18.03 10.66 0.18
CA ALA A 299 19.43 10.67 -0.25
C ALA A 299 19.58 10.78 -1.78
N CYS A 300 18.70 10.15 -2.56
CA CYS A 300 18.65 10.35 -4.00
C CYS A 300 18.48 11.84 -4.35
N ASN A 301 17.57 12.54 -3.67
CA ASN A 301 17.32 13.95 -3.93
C ASN A 301 18.49 14.83 -3.46
N GLU A 302 19.06 14.54 -2.29
CA GLU A 302 20.17 15.31 -1.73
C GLU A 302 21.46 15.21 -2.58
N PHE A 303 21.71 14.05 -3.19
CA PHE A 303 22.92 13.78 -3.97
C PHE A 303 22.72 13.91 -5.49
N ASP A 304 21.63 14.56 -5.93
CA ASP A 304 21.32 14.82 -7.33
C ASP A 304 21.27 13.58 -8.22
N VAL A 305 20.73 12.47 -7.70
CA VAL A 305 20.48 11.26 -8.49
C VAL A 305 19.48 11.61 -9.61
N ILE A 306 19.89 11.34 -10.85
CA ILE A 306 19.14 11.66 -12.07
C ILE A 306 17.85 10.85 -12.13
N LYS A 307 17.94 9.54 -11.85
CA LYS A 307 16.81 8.60 -11.92
C LYS A 307 16.87 7.58 -10.79
N CYS A 308 15.75 7.36 -10.12
CA CYS A 308 15.59 6.32 -9.10
C CYS A 308 14.45 5.39 -9.52
N ILE A 309 14.72 4.09 -9.58
CA ILE A 309 13.75 3.06 -9.93
C ILE A 309 13.51 2.17 -8.72
N SER A 310 12.39 2.39 -8.04
CA SER A 310 12.00 1.59 -6.88
C SER A 310 11.19 0.36 -7.28
N CYS A 311 11.21 -0.68 -6.46
CA CYS A 311 10.45 -1.90 -6.69
C CYS A 311 9.20 -1.96 -5.81
N LEU A 312 8.00 -1.92 -6.42
CA LEU A 312 6.73 -2.17 -5.75
C LEU A 312 6.41 -3.68 -5.77
N SER A 313 5.13 -4.04 -5.71
CA SER A 313 4.65 -5.42 -5.77
C SER A 313 3.17 -5.41 -6.13
N THR A 314 2.64 -6.45 -6.79
CA THR A 314 1.18 -6.59 -7.02
C THR A 314 0.35 -6.63 -5.73
N CYS A 315 0.97 -6.86 -4.57
CA CYS A 315 0.32 -6.74 -3.26
C CYS A 315 -0.11 -5.32 -2.89
N VAL A 316 0.36 -4.30 -3.61
CA VAL A 316 -0.06 -2.91 -3.40
C VAL A 316 -1.45 -2.64 -3.95
N PHE A 317 -1.97 -3.44 -4.90
CA PHE A 317 -3.27 -3.16 -5.49
C PHE A 317 -4.42 -3.34 -4.49
N PRO A 318 -5.58 -2.69 -4.73
CA PRO A 318 -6.76 -2.84 -3.89
C PRO A 318 -7.21 -4.30 -3.80
N ASP A 319 -7.74 -4.69 -2.64
CA ASP A 319 -8.30 -6.03 -2.43
C ASP A 319 -9.58 -6.25 -3.25
N LYS A 320 -10.48 -5.26 -3.22
CA LYS A 320 -11.68 -5.21 -4.04
C LYS A 320 -11.38 -4.40 -5.30
N THR A 321 -11.19 -5.08 -6.43
CA THR A 321 -10.81 -4.47 -7.70
C THR A 321 -11.44 -5.19 -8.90
N THR A 322 -11.49 -4.52 -10.05
CA THR A 322 -11.71 -5.15 -11.35
C THR A 322 -10.41 -5.73 -11.89
N TYR A 323 -10.51 -6.69 -12.82
CA TYR A 323 -9.37 -7.31 -13.48
C TYR A 323 -9.47 -7.14 -15.00
N PRO A 324 -8.32 -7.02 -15.70
CA PRO A 324 -6.97 -6.96 -15.15
C PRO A 324 -6.70 -5.65 -14.38
N ILE A 325 -5.76 -5.67 -13.43
CA ILE A 325 -5.28 -4.47 -12.75
C ILE A 325 -4.17 -3.80 -13.57
N ASP A 326 -4.21 -2.47 -13.68
CA ASP A 326 -3.18 -1.66 -14.34
C ASP A 326 -2.55 -0.63 -13.40
N GLU A 327 -1.53 0.10 -13.86
CA GLU A 327 -0.77 1.03 -13.03
C GLU A 327 -1.58 2.21 -12.48
N THR A 328 -2.72 2.53 -13.09
CA THR A 328 -3.62 3.61 -12.64
C THR A 328 -4.43 3.20 -11.41
N MET A 329 -4.49 1.90 -11.11
CA MET A 329 -5.37 1.34 -10.08
C MET A 329 -4.70 1.19 -8.70
N VAL A 330 -3.41 1.53 -8.56
CA VAL A 330 -2.60 1.32 -7.33
C VAL A 330 -3.29 1.86 -6.08
N HIS A 331 -3.94 3.03 -6.17
CA HIS A 331 -4.54 3.73 -5.02
C HIS A 331 -6.08 3.65 -4.96
N ASN A 332 -6.73 2.86 -5.83
CA ASN A 332 -8.19 2.84 -6.00
C ASN A 332 -8.93 1.98 -4.94
N GLY A 333 -8.51 2.08 -3.68
CA GLY A 333 -9.08 1.32 -2.56
C GLY A 333 -8.02 0.69 -1.67
N PRO A 334 -8.39 0.17 -0.48
CA PRO A 334 -7.43 -0.41 0.46
C PRO A 334 -6.81 -1.72 -0.07
N PRO A 335 -5.54 -2.00 0.23
CA PRO A 335 -4.93 -3.30 -0.08
C PRO A 335 -5.50 -4.38 0.85
N HIS A 336 -5.16 -5.65 0.57
CA HIS A 336 -5.62 -6.77 1.40
C HIS A 336 -5.12 -6.63 2.85
N SER A 337 -5.99 -6.96 3.80
CA SER A 337 -5.75 -6.72 5.23
C SER A 337 -4.62 -7.57 5.84
N SER A 338 -4.18 -8.64 5.17
CA SER A 338 -3.14 -9.52 5.72
C SER A 338 -1.75 -8.91 5.75
N ASN A 339 -1.45 -7.95 4.88
CA ASN A 339 -0.11 -7.37 4.74
C ASN A 339 -0.17 -5.86 4.47
N PHE A 340 -1.21 -5.20 5.00
CA PHE A 340 -1.48 -3.78 4.75
C PHE A 340 -0.28 -2.89 5.10
N GLY A 341 0.49 -3.21 6.15
CA GLY A 341 1.65 -2.42 6.54
C GLY A 341 2.73 -2.37 5.46
N TYR A 342 3.09 -3.53 4.91
CA TYR A 342 3.99 -3.62 3.77
C TYR A 342 3.40 -2.96 2.51
N SER A 343 2.13 -3.27 2.19
CA SER A 343 1.46 -2.75 1.00
C SER A 343 1.35 -1.22 0.99
N TYR A 344 0.97 -0.60 2.12
CA TYR A 344 0.94 0.86 2.22
C TYR A 344 2.33 1.48 2.18
N ALA A 345 3.34 0.90 2.86
CA ALA A 345 4.71 1.42 2.78
C ALA A 345 5.25 1.40 1.33
N LYS A 346 4.92 0.36 0.56
CA LYS A 346 5.22 0.31 -0.88
C LYS A 346 4.40 1.31 -1.70
N ARG A 347 3.10 1.51 -1.42
CA ARG A 347 2.31 2.57 -2.09
C ARG A 347 2.87 3.97 -1.87
N MET A 348 3.43 4.24 -0.69
CA MET A 348 4.00 5.56 -0.40
C MET A 348 5.26 5.86 -1.21
N ILE A 349 5.94 4.87 -1.77
CA ILE A 349 7.01 5.11 -2.75
C ILE A 349 6.45 5.86 -3.97
N ASP A 350 5.31 5.44 -4.51
CA ASP A 350 4.69 6.11 -5.67
C ASP A 350 4.26 7.55 -5.31
N VAL A 351 3.77 7.77 -4.09
CA VAL A 351 3.45 9.13 -3.60
C VAL A 351 4.71 9.99 -3.51
N LEU A 352 5.79 9.46 -2.93
CA LEU A 352 7.08 10.16 -2.82
C LEU A 352 7.66 10.46 -4.21
N ASN A 353 7.61 9.50 -5.14
CA ASN A 353 8.06 9.68 -6.52
C ASN A 353 7.36 10.87 -7.19
N ARG A 354 6.02 10.93 -7.09
CA ARG A 354 5.23 12.05 -7.62
C ARG A 354 5.56 13.37 -6.93
N GLY A 355 5.75 13.37 -5.61
CA GLY A 355 6.15 14.55 -4.84
C GLY A 355 7.50 15.11 -5.28
N TYR A 356 8.53 14.25 -5.37
CA TYR A 356 9.86 14.66 -5.85
C TYR A 356 9.86 15.13 -7.30
N ALA A 357 9.03 14.52 -8.16
CA ALA A 357 8.85 15.00 -9.53
C ALA A 357 8.20 16.38 -9.57
N GLN A 358 7.16 16.62 -8.76
CA GLN A 358 6.44 17.89 -8.71
C GLN A 358 7.27 19.05 -8.14
N GLU A 359 8.02 18.81 -7.06
CA GLU A 359 8.75 19.88 -6.35
C GLU A 359 10.17 20.10 -6.91
N PHE A 360 10.85 19.03 -7.34
CA PHE A 360 12.27 19.07 -7.73
C PHE A 360 12.54 18.61 -9.18
N GLY A 361 11.50 18.21 -9.93
CA GLY A 361 11.68 17.72 -11.31
C GLY A 361 12.45 16.40 -11.42
N ARG A 362 12.51 15.61 -10.33
CA ARG A 362 13.25 14.33 -10.31
C ARG A 362 12.53 13.25 -11.12
N LYS A 363 13.31 12.39 -11.80
CA LYS A 363 12.80 11.22 -12.53
C LYS A 363 12.75 9.99 -11.63
N TYR A 364 11.95 10.06 -10.58
CA TYR A 364 11.76 8.91 -9.69
C TYR A 364 10.52 8.16 -10.14
N THR A 365 10.69 6.86 -10.36
CA THR A 365 9.64 5.98 -10.87
C THR A 365 9.69 4.65 -10.13
N SER A 366 8.80 3.74 -10.46
CA SER A 366 8.80 2.42 -9.88
C SER A 366 8.30 1.35 -10.85
N VAL A 367 8.73 0.12 -10.60
CA VAL A 367 8.25 -1.05 -11.33
C VAL A 367 7.37 -1.91 -10.43
N ILE A 368 6.39 -2.57 -11.03
CA ILE A 368 5.46 -3.46 -10.31
C ILE A 368 5.62 -4.88 -10.88
N PRO A 369 6.57 -5.68 -10.36
CA PRO A 369 6.66 -7.08 -10.76
C PRO A 369 5.50 -7.92 -10.19
N CYS A 370 5.10 -8.95 -10.92
CA CYS A 370 4.24 -10.02 -10.43
C CYS A 370 5.03 -10.99 -9.53
N ASN A 371 4.65 -12.27 -9.47
CA ASN A 371 5.33 -13.25 -8.61
C ASN A 371 6.71 -13.61 -9.20
N VAL A 372 7.78 -13.08 -8.61
CA VAL A 372 9.15 -13.34 -9.06
C VAL A 372 9.68 -14.66 -8.51
N PHE A 373 10.40 -15.43 -9.33
CA PHE A 373 11.13 -16.63 -8.91
C PHE A 373 12.45 -16.79 -9.68
N GLY A 374 13.39 -17.55 -9.14
CA GLY A 374 14.65 -17.87 -9.83
C GLY A 374 15.79 -18.26 -8.90
N PRO A 375 17.02 -18.37 -9.43
CA PRO A 375 18.23 -18.52 -8.63
C PRO A 375 18.35 -17.51 -7.49
N HIS A 376 18.95 -17.91 -6.36
CA HIS A 376 19.15 -17.05 -5.16
C HIS A 376 17.87 -16.60 -4.42
N ASP A 377 16.71 -17.22 -4.68
CA ASP A 377 15.48 -16.97 -3.92
C ASP A 377 15.58 -17.44 -2.45
N ASN A 378 14.55 -17.14 -1.67
CA ASN A 378 14.31 -17.70 -0.35
C ASN A 378 13.51 -19.00 -0.44
N TYR A 379 14.20 -20.14 -0.33
CA TYR A 379 13.64 -21.50 -0.38
C TYR A 379 13.17 -22.00 1.00
N ASN A 380 13.05 -21.11 1.99
CA ASN A 380 12.54 -21.50 3.30
C ASN A 380 11.08 -21.99 3.23
N LEU A 381 10.80 -23.11 3.90
CA LEU A 381 9.49 -23.77 3.83
C LEU A 381 8.36 -23.00 4.55
N LYS A 382 8.69 -22.10 5.47
CA LYS A 382 7.72 -21.31 6.25
C LYS A 382 7.56 -19.89 5.70
N ASP A 383 8.67 -19.26 5.33
CA ASP A 383 8.72 -17.84 4.94
C ASP A 383 8.93 -17.61 3.43
N GLY A 384 9.15 -18.67 2.65
CA GLY A 384 9.35 -18.61 1.20
C GLY A 384 8.07 -18.36 0.41
N HIS A 385 8.24 -17.87 -0.82
CA HIS A 385 7.14 -17.78 -1.78
C HIS A 385 6.77 -19.17 -2.34
N VAL A 386 5.65 -19.24 -3.06
CA VAL A 386 5.07 -20.52 -3.52
C VAL A 386 6.05 -21.38 -4.32
N ILE A 387 6.65 -20.86 -5.39
CA ILE A 387 7.60 -21.63 -6.23
C ILE A 387 8.85 -22.08 -5.46
N PRO A 388 9.62 -21.20 -4.77
CA PRO A 388 10.82 -21.66 -4.07
C PRO A 388 10.49 -22.64 -2.93
N ALA A 389 9.36 -22.46 -2.23
CA ALA A 389 8.90 -23.45 -1.25
C ALA A 389 8.52 -24.79 -1.90
N LEU A 390 7.86 -24.78 -3.06
CA LEU A 390 7.54 -26.00 -3.83
C LEU A 390 8.80 -26.72 -4.33
N ILE A 391 9.81 -25.98 -4.79
CA ILE A 391 11.11 -26.54 -5.20
C ILE A 391 11.75 -27.26 -4.02
N HIS A 392 11.80 -26.62 -2.84
CA HIS A 392 12.40 -27.22 -1.66
C HIS A 392 11.59 -28.42 -1.12
N LYS A 393 10.25 -28.32 -1.08
CA LYS A 393 9.38 -29.46 -0.71
C LYS A 393 9.58 -30.65 -1.64
N THR A 394 9.64 -30.42 -2.95
CA THR A 394 9.85 -31.49 -3.94
C THR A 394 11.24 -32.10 -3.80
N TYR A 395 12.26 -31.29 -3.52
CA TYR A 395 13.60 -31.79 -3.21
C TYR A 395 13.58 -32.74 -2.02
N ILE A 396 12.96 -32.34 -0.89
CA ILE A 396 12.85 -33.19 0.31
C ILE A 396 12.07 -34.47 0.01
N ALA A 397 10.88 -34.35 -0.60
CA ALA A 397 10.04 -35.49 -0.96
C ALA A 397 10.77 -36.51 -1.84
N LYS A 398 11.56 -36.03 -2.82
CA LYS A 398 12.36 -36.89 -3.69
C LYS A 398 13.47 -37.64 -2.93
N HIS A 399 14.14 -36.99 -1.98
CA HIS A 399 15.24 -37.60 -1.23
C HIS A 399 14.75 -38.53 -0.10
N GLU A 400 13.63 -38.20 0.53
CA GLU A 400 13.06 -38.99 1.64
C GLU A 400 12.08 -40.08 1.17
N GLY A 401 11.64 -40.03 -0.09
CA GLY A 401 10.64 -40.98 -0.62
C GLY A 401 9.23 -40.75 -0.07
N THR A 402 8.93 -39.52 0.37
CA THR A 402 7.63 -39.13 0.93
C THR A 402 6.73 -38.50 -0.15
N PRO A 403 5.40 -38.45 0.06
CA PRO A 403 4.51 -37.70 -0.81
C PRO A 403 4.82 -36.19 -0.82
N LEU A 404 4.62 -35.53 -1.96
CA LEU A 404 4.69 -34.07 -2.06
C LEU A 404 3.38 -33.44 -1.55
N GLU A 405 3.43 -32.79 -0.40
CA GLU A 405 2.29 -32.07 0.18
C GLU A 405 2.11 -30.66 -0.41
N VAL A 406 1.01 -30.46 -1.12
CA VAL A 406 0.57 -29.17 -1.69
C VAL A 406 -0.57 -28.61 -0.86
N PHE A 407 -0.43 -27.37 -0.39
CA PHE A 407 -1.48 -26.72 0.41
C PHE A 407 -2.53 -26.08 -0.50
N GLY A 408 -3.80 -26.32 -0.20
CA GLY A 408 -4.95 -25.80 -0.96
C GLY A 408 -5.35 -26.66 -2.16
N SER A 409 -6.37 -26.18 -2.88
CA SER A 409 -6.95 -26.83 -4.05
C SER A 409 -6.07 -26.77 -5.30
N GLY A 410 -5.07 -25.88 -5.32
CA GLY A 410 -4.22 -25.63 -6.48
C GLY A 410 -4.88 -24.80 -7.58
N THR A 411 -6.15 -24.42 -7.43
CA THR A 411 -6.91 -23.65 -8.43
C THR A 411 -6.57 -22.16 -8.55
N PRO A 412 -5.97 -21.46 -7.54
CA PRO A 412 -5.64 -20.05 -7.70
C PRO A 412 -4.70 -19.79 -8.88
N LEU A 413 -4.97 -18.72 -9.62
CA LEU A 413 -4.24 -18.32 -10.81
C LEU A 413 -3.23 -17.21 -10.47
N ARG A 414 -2.00 -17.33 -10.98
CA ARG A 414 -0.90 -16.38 -10.75
C ARG A 414 -0.07 -16.17 -12.00
N GLN A 415 0.34 -14.93 -12.22
CA GLN A 415 1.40 -14.59 -13.18
C GLN A 415 2.74 -14.69 -12.49
N PHE A 416 3.66 -15.46 -13.07
CA PHE A 416 5.02 -15.59 -12.59
C PHE A 416 6.00 -14.96 -13.60
N ILE A 417 7.02 -14.29 -13.09
CA ILE A 417 8.10 -13.73 -13.90
C ILE A 417 9.44 -14.30 -13.46
N TYR A 418 10.21 -14.79 -14.42
CA TYR A 418 11.55 -15.29 -14.15
C TYR A 418 12.47 -14.13 -13.78
N SER A 419 13.25 -14.27 -12.70
CA SER A 419 14.09 -13.19 -12.18
C SER A 419 15.11 -12.65 -13.19
N LEU A 420 15.60 -13.48 -14.12
CA LEU A 420 16.49 -13.06 -15.20
C LEU A 420 15.77 -12.21 -16.26
N ASP A 421 14.50 -12.51 -16.57
CA ASP A 421 13.68 -11.67 -17.44
C ASP A 421 13.36 -10.33 -16.78
N LEU A 422 12.99 -10.37 -15.49
CA LEU A 422 12.77 -9.16 -14.70
C LEU A 422 14.05 -8.29 -14.64
N ALA A 423 15.23 -8.90 -14.52
CA ALA A 423 16.49 -8.20 -14.53
C ALA A 423 16.74 -7.44 -15.86
N ARG A 424 16.52 -8.09 -17.01
CA ARG A 424 16.59 -7.43 -18.33
C ARG A 424 15.63 -6.25 -18.42
N LEU A 425 14.41 -6.41 -17.91
CA LEU A 425 13.42 -5.34 -17.86
C LEU A 425 13.85 -4.19 -16.93
N PHE A 426 14.41 -4.46 -15.75
CA PHE A 426 14.95 -3.42 -14.86
C PHE A 426 16.06 -2.60 -15.53
N ILE A 427 16.97 -3.28 -16.23
CA ILE A 427 18.06 -2.62 -16.96
C ILE A 427 17.50 -1.73 -18.06
N TRP A 428 16.49 -2.19 -18.79
CA TRP A 428 15.76 -1.37 -19.77
C TRP A 428 15.07 -0.17 -19.11
N VAL A 429 14.35 -0.35 -17.99
CA VAL A 429 13.69 0.76 -17.27
C VAL A 429 14.72 1.80 -16.85
N ALA A 430 15.87 1.38 -16.30
CA ALA A 430 16.95 2.29 -15.91
C ALA A 430 17.45 3.12 -17.09
N ARG A 431 17.65 2.50 -18.26
CA ARG A 431 18.23 3.12 -19.46
C ARG A 431 17.25 3.89 -20.33
N SER A 432 15.94 3.58 -20.30
CA SER A 432 15.02 4.02 -21.36
C SER A 432 13.63 4.45 -20.89
N TYR A 433 13.14 4.03 -19.72
CA TYR A 433 11.82 4.44 -19.25
C TYR A 433 11.90 5.80 -18.56
N GLU A 434 11.08 6.76 -19.00
CA GLU A 434 11.16 8.17 -18.58
C GLU A 434 9.92 8.69 -17.85
N GLU A 435 8.84 7.89 -17.77
CA GLU A 435 7.63 8.29 -17.04
C GLU A 435 7.82 8.18 -15.52
N ILE A 436 7.15 9.05 -14.78
CA ILE A 436 7.08 9.01 -13.30
C ILE A 436 6.11 7.93 -12.83
N ASP A 437 5.02 7.73 -13.58
CA ASP A 437 4.04 6.69 -13.28
C ASP A 437 4.71 5.31 -13.27
N PRO A 438 4.25 4.38 -12.42
CA PRO A 438 4.79 3.04 -12.41
C PRO A 438 4.58 2.30 -13.74
N ILE A 439 5.33 1.21 -13.91
CA ILE A 439 5.13 0.23 -14.99
C ILE A 439 5.07 -1.20 -14.44
N ILE A 440 4.04 -1.96 -14.84
CA ILE A 440 3.91 -3.39 -14.51
C ILE A 440 4.89 -4.20 -15.34
N LEU A 441 5.73 -4.99 -14.67
CA LEU A 441 6.66 -5.93 -15.29
C LEU A 441 6.16 -7.35 -15.06
N SER A 442 5.31 -7.81 -15.98
CA SER A 442 4.65 -9.13 -15.92
C SER A 442 4.56 -9.76 -17.30
N VAL A 443 4.42 -11.08 -17.31
CA VAL A 443 3.92 -11.86 -18.47
C VAL A 443 2.49 -11.42 -18.83
N GLY A 444 1.97 -11.89 -19.97
CA GLY A 444 0.61 -11.57 -20.41
C GLY A 444 -0.46 -12.09 -19.45
N GLU A 445 -1.70 -11.66 -19.65
CA GLU A 445 -2.85 -12.18 -18.90
C GLU A 445 -3.16 -13.63 -19.34
N GLU A 446 -2.87 -13.92 -20.60
CA GLU A 446 -2.94 -15.23 -21.24
C GLU A 446 -1.91 -16.25 -20.70
N ASP A 447 -0.84 -15.78 -20.07
CA ASP A 447 0.23 -16.60 -19.50
C ASP A 447 0.03 -16.86 -17.99
N GLU A 448 -1.14 -16.53 -17.43
CA GLU A 448 -1.48 -16.83 -16.05
C GLU A 448 -1.64 -18.35 -15.85
N VAL A 449 -0.95 -18.93 -14.87
CA VAL A 449 -0.96 -20.37 -14.58
C VAL A 449 -1.57 -20.66 -13.22
N SER A 450 -2.18 -21.84 -13.06
CA SER A 450 -2.66 -22.26 -11.74
C SER A 450 -1.51 -22.67 -10.83
N ILE A 451 -1.73 -22.66 -9.51
CA ILE A 451 -0.76 -23.25 -8.57
C ILE A 451 -0.51 -24.72 -8.90
N MET A 452 -1.51 -25.45 -9.38
CA MET A 452 -1.34 -26.85 -9.79
C MET A 452 -0.45 -26.99 -11.03
N ASP A 453 -0.55 -26.08 -12.01
CA ASP A 453 0.36 -26.06 -13.17
C ASP A 453 1.81 -25.80 -12.72
N ALA A 454 1.99 -24.89 -11.75
CA ALA A 454 3.30 -24.65 -11.14
C ALA A 454 3.84 -25.90 -10.41
N VAL A 455 2.98 -26.63 -9.68
CA VAL A 455 3.35 -27.92 -9.04
C VAL A 455 3.79 -28.92 -10.11
N HIS A 456 3.02 -29.11 -11.17
CA HIS A 456 3.36 -30.04 -12.25
C HIS A 456 4.67 -29.67 -12.96
N ALA A 457 4.93 -28.39 -13.18
CA ALA A 457 6.18 -27.91 -13.76
C ALA A 457 7.39 -28.26 -12.86
N VAL A 458 7.28 -28.05 -11.55
CA VAL A 458 8.33 -28.39 -10.58
C VAL A 458 8.54 -29.90 -10.49
N VAL A 459 7.45 -30.69 -10.41
CA VAL A 459 7.49 -32.16 -10.38
C VAL A 459 8.19 -32.71 -11.62
N LYS A 460 7.84 -32.19 -12.80
CA LYS A 460 8.49 -32.53 -14.07
C LYS A 460 9.97 -32.16 -14.08
N ALA A 461 10.33 -30.97 -13.58
CA ALA A 461 11.72 -30.51 -13.54
C ALA A 461 12.60 -31.36 -12.61
N PHE A 462 12.05 -31.85 -11.49
CA PHE A 462 12.74 -32.78 -10.60
C PHE A 462 12.74 -34.22 -11.10
N ASP A 463 11.94 -34.58 -12.10
CA ASP A 463 11.59 -35.98 -12.39
C ASP A 463 11.12 -36.71 -11.11
N PHE A 464 10.22 -36.08 -10.35
CA PHE A 464 9.65 -36.66 -9.13
C PHE A 464 8.56 -37.67 -9.47
N LYS A 465 8.66 -38.88 -8.90
CA LYS A 465 7.74 -40.01 -9.17
C LYS A 465 6.83 -40.36 -7.99
N GLY A 466 6.94 -39.65 -6.87
CA GLY A 466 6.11 -39.88 -5.70
C GLY A 466 4.69 -39.33 -5.86
N GLU A 467 3.84 -39.64 -4.88
CA GLU A 467 2.46 -39.14 -4.83
C GLU A 467 2.42 -37.63 -4.58
N ILE A 468 1.44 -36.95 -5.17
CA ILE A 468 1.11 -35.54 -4.89
C ILE A 468 -0.15 -35.53 -4.05
N VAL A 469 -0.06 -35.02 -2.81
CA VAL A 469 -1.19 -34.98 -1.87
C VAL A 469 -1.61 -33.52 -1.64
N GLN A 470 -2.88 -33.24 -1.88
CA GLN A 470 -3.44 -31.90 -1.66
C GLN A 470 -4.05 -31.79 -0.26
N ASP A 471 -3.50 -30.92 0.58
CA ASP A 471 -4.09 -30.54 1.86
C ASP A 471 -5.09 -29.39 1.65
N LYS A 472 -6.33 -29.76 1.34
CA LYS A 472 -7.47 -28.84 1.17
C LYS A 472 -7.97 -28.24 2.49
N THR A 473 -7.40 -28.60 3.64
CA THR A 473 -7.71 -27.95 4.92
C THR A 473 -7.02 -26.58 5.04
N LYS A 474 -6.00 -26.33 4.22
CA LYS A 474 -5.32 -25.02 4.12
C LYS A 474 -6.04 -24.12 3.12
N ALA A 475 -6.06 -22.81 3.41
CA ALA A 475 -6.72 -21.82 2.55
C ALA A 475 -5.97 -21.59 1.24
N ASP A 476 -6.72 -21.42 0.14
CA ASP A 476 -6.20 -21.14 -1.21
C ASP A 476 -5.61 -19.72 -1.38
N GLY A 477 -6.01 -18.78 -0.53
CA GLY A 477 -5.74 -17.36 -0.73
C GLY A 477 -6.65 -16.73 -1.79
N GLN A 478 -6.28 -15.56 -2.32
CA GLN A 478 -7.06 -14.89 -3.38
C GLN A 478 -7.09 -15.74 -4.66
N TYR A 479 -8.24 -15.84 -5.32
CA TYR A 479 -8.38 -16.65 -6.53
C TYR A 479 -7.46 -16.17 -7.67
N LYS A 480 -7.44 -14.86 -7.98
CA LYS A 480 -6.57 -14.28 -9.02
C LYS A 480 -6.04 -12.90 -8.64
N LYS A 481 -4.93 -12.50 -9.27
CA LYS A 481 -4.27 -11.18 -9.14
C LYS A 481 -3.82 -10.64 -10.51
N THR A 482 -4.59 -10.93 -11.55
CA THR A 482 -4.24 -10.72 -12.94
C THR A 482 -3.90 -9.24 -13.22
N ALA A 483 -2.65 -8.98 -13.58
CA ALA A 483 -2.11 -7.66 -13.90
C ALA A 483 -1.89 -7.52 -15.42
N SER A 484 -2.27 -6.37 -15.96
CA SER A 484 -2.09 -6.08 -17.38
C SER A 484 -0.67 -5.61 -17.65
N ASN A 485 -0.01 -6.20 -18.65
CA ASN A 485 1.28 -5.73 -19.14
C ASN A 485 1.13 -4.83 -20.39
N ALA A 486 -0.07 -4.30 -20.64
CA ALA A 486 -0.35 -3.48 -21.83
C ALA A 486 0.61 -2.28 -21.97
N LYS A 487 0.97 -1.61 -20.87
CA LYS A 487 1.97 -0.52 -20.90
C LYS A 487 3.34 -1.05 -21.32
N LEU A 488 3.83 -2.13 -20.72
CA LEU A 488 5.09 -2.78 -21.11
C LEU A 488 5.09 -3.18 -22.59
N ARG A 489 4.01 -3.78 -23.09
CA ARG A 489 3.89 -4.21 -24.50
C ARG A 489 3.86 -3.05 -25.50
N LYS A 490 3.42 -1.85 -25.10
CA LYS A 490 3.55 -0.64 -25.94
C LYS A 490 5.01 -0.23 -26.12
N TYR A 491 5.82 -0.34 -25.07
CA TYR A 491 7.24 0.00 -25.10
C TYR A 491 8.11 -1.09 -25.73
N LEU A 492 7.81 -2.36 -25.40
CA LEU A 492 8.60 -3.53 -25.78
C LEU A 492 7.70 -4.62 -26.39
N PRO A 493 7.09 -4.40 -27.58
CA PRO A 493 6.18 -5.37 -28.19
C PRO A 493 6.85 -6.71 -28.48
N ASN A 494 8.15 -6.69 -28.76
CA ASN A 494 8.93 -7.87 -29.16
C ASN A 494 9.70 -8.54 -28.02
N PHE A 495 9.55 -8.08 -26.77
CA PHE A 495 10.22 -8.73 -25.63
C PHE A 495 9.68 -10.15 -25.44
N LYS A 496 10.57 -11.14 -25.45
CA LYS A 496 10.21 -12.55 -25.26
C LYS A 496 10.59 -12.96 -23.85
N PHE A 497 9.59 -13.38 -23.07
CA PHE A 497 9.82 -13.99 -21.76
C PHE A 497 10.37 -15.41 -21.94
N THR A 498 11.16 -15.86 -20.98
CA THR A 498 11.61 -17.25 -20.88
C THR A 498 10.39 -18.14 -20.66
N PRO A 499 10.17 -19.20 -21.46
CA PRO A 499 9.06 -20.13 -21.26
C PRO A 499 9.04 -20.66 -19.82
N PHE A 500 7.85 -20.73 -19.21
CA PHE A 500 7.68 -20.99 -17.78
C PHE A 500 8.36 -22.30 -17.35
N GLU A 501 8.23 -23.38 -18.11
CA GLU A 501 8.84 -24.67 -17.82
C GLU A 501 10.37 -24.63 -17.88
N ILE A 502 10.95 -23.83 -18.77
CA ILE A 502 12.40 -23.64 -18.87
C ILE A 502 12.90 -22.87 -17.64
N ALA A 503 12.22 -21.77 -17.28
CA ALA A 503 12.56 -20.99 -16.10
C ALA A 503 12.45 -21.81 -14.80
N ILE A 504 11.42 -22.65 -14.67
CA ILE A 504 11.28 -23.59 -13.54
C ILE A 504 12.44 -24.59 -13.53
N LYS A 505 12.76 -25.19 -14.68
CA LYS A 505 13.86 -26.16 -14.79
C LYS A 505 15.20 -25.55 -14.38
N GLU A 506 15.54 -24.37 -14.87
CA GLU A 506 16.76 -23.67 -14.49
C GLU A 506 16.81 -23.32 -13.00
N SER A 507 15.67 -22.93 -12.42
CA SER A 507 15.56 -22.63 -10.99
C SER A 507 15.75 -23.87 -10.12
N VAL A 508 15.22 -25.02 -10.56
CA VAL A 508 15.41 -26.33 -9.93
C VAL A 508 16.87 -26.77 -10.03
N ASP A 509 17.46 -26.69 -11.22
CA ASP A 509 18.86 -27.06 -11.45
C ASP A 509 19.81 -26.23 -10.58
N TRP A 510 19.57 -24.91 -10.52
CA TRP A 510 20.34 -24.03 -9.66
C TRP A 510 20.20 -24.42 -8.18
N PHE A 511 18.98 -24.71 -7.71
CA PHE A 511 18.74 -25.09 -6.33
C PHE A 511 19.44 -26.41 -5.97
N ILE A 512 19.38 -27.42 -6.84
CA ILE A 512 20.07 -28.70 -6.64
C ILE A 512 21.58 -28.48 -6.58
N ALA A 513 22.14 -27.71 -7.53
CA ALA A 513 23.59 -27.46 -7.60
C ALA A 513 24.11 -26.59 -6.44
N ASN A 514 23.25 -25.79 -5.80
CA ASN A 514 23.62 -24.83 -4.76
C ASN A 514 22.91 -25.10 -3.42
N TYR A 515 22.40 -26.31 -3.20
CA TYR A 515 21.55 -26.63 -2.05
C TYR A 515 22.15 -26.17 -0.72
N ASP A 516 23.44 -26.41 -0.52
CA ASP A 516 24.15 -26.07 0.73
C ASP A 516 24.28 -24.57 0.99
N ASN A 517 24.31 -23.76 -0.08
CA ASN A 517 24.48 -22.31 -0.01
C ASN A 517 23.16 -21.54 -0.24
N ALA A 518 22.09 -22.23 -0.63
CA ALA A 518 20.78 -21.64 -0.83
C ALA A 518 20.17 -21.18 0.50
N ARG A 519 19.41 -20.08 0.47
CA ARG A 519 18.65 -19.59 1.63
C ARG A 519 17.48 -20.53 1.87
N LYS A 520 17.52 -21.33 2.95
CA LYS A 520 16.54 -22.38 3.24
C LYS A 520 16.14 -22.41 4.70
#